data_AF-A0A0A2LHK5-F1
#
_entry.id   AF-A0A0A2LHK5-F1
#
_cell.length_a   1.000
_cell.length_b   1.000
_cell.length_c   1.000
_cell.angle_alpha   90.00
_cell.angle_beta   90.00
_cell.angle_gamma   90.00
#
_symmetry.space_group_name_H-M   'P 1'
#
loop_
_entity.id
_entity.type
_entity.pdbx_description
1 polymer ?
#
loop_
_entity_poly.entity_id
_entity_poly.type
_entity_poly.pdbx_seq_one_letter_code
_entity_poly.pdbx_strand_id
1 'polypeptide(L)'
;MRYLTSLLFLGFCLTANAQNYPKYKTTRVKDTVFAQPEKTNEIIIAETQLAEEPKSEFDELIRKGKEAFKEGDYKKSVSYFTDAFNVSTKDNEWYALECRGNTYVAMTDVDKASADFTRIIEENSTIHKGHLGYAHLMRACLALQTTDKEDDLYRCDDFKKAREYGNLKGDKAIDADCD
;
A
#
# COMPACT_ATOMS: atom_id res chain seq x y z
N MET A 1 -48.18 41.35 32.03
CA MET A 1 -46.83 41.78 32.43
C MET A 1 -45.86 40.75 31.86
N ARG A 2 -45.01 41.05 30.87
CA ARG A 2 -43.66 41.68 30.97
C ARG A 2 -42.79 40.91 31.99
N TYR A 3 -41.54 40.49 31.78
CA TYR A 3 -40.53 40.44 30.73
C TYR A 3 -39.27 39.84 31.43
N LEU A 4 -38.29 39.31 30.68
CA LEU A 4 -36.84 39.32 31.02
C LEU A 4 -36.39 38.44 32.23
N THR A 5 -35.19 37.84 32.37
CA THR A 5 -33.89 37.82 31.65
C THR A 5 -32.96 36.79 32.31
N SER A 6 -32.00 36.27 31.53
CA SER A 6 -30.60 35.94 31.85
C SER A 6 -30.26 35.05 33.06
N LEU A 7 -29.69 33.84 32.83
CA LEU A 7 -28.25 33.55 32.62
C LEU A 7 -27.38 33.75 33.87
N LEU A 8 -26.52 32.74 34.12
CA LEU A 8 -25.25 32.68 34.89
C LEU A 8 -25.25 31.45 35.84
N PHE A 9 -24.23 30.61 36.03
CA PHE A 9 -22.91 30.38 35.44
C PHE A 9 -22.36 29.09 36.11
N LEU A 10 -21.80 28.16 35.34
CA LEU A 10 -20.85 27.10 35.76
C LEU A 10 -20.28 26.59 34.41
N GLY A 11 -19.12 27.01 33.91
CA GLY A 11 -17.82 27.09 34.59
C GLY A 11 -17.36 25.67 34.92
N PHE A 12 -16.30 25.09 34.37
CA PHE A 12 -15.12 25.64 33.71
C PHE A 12 -14.36 24.46 33.04
N CYS A 13 -13.54 24.79 32.03
CA CYS A 13 -12.38 24.04 31.52
C CYS A 13 -12.55 22.59 31.03
N LEU A 14 -12.37 22.42 29.71
CA LEU A 14 -11.19 21.74 29.17
C LEU A 14 -10.92 22.30 27.76
N THR A 15 -9.96 23.20 27.66
CA THR A 15 -9.33 23.57 26.40
C THR A 15 -8.36 22.47 26.01
N ALA A 16 -8.55 21.86 24.84
CA ALA A 16 -7.50 21.17 24.12
C ALA A 16 -7.59 21.56 22.64
N ASN A 17 -6.53 22.19 22.18
CA ASN A 17 -6.34 22.75 20.85
C ASN A 17 -6.60 21.73 19.74
N ALA A 18 -7.66 21.94 18.96
CA ALA A 18 -7.72 21.41 17.60
C ALA A 18 -6.84 22.28 16.70
N GLN A 19 -5.76 21.72 16.18
CA GLN A 19 -4.94 22.38 15.17
C GLN A 19 -5.81 22.72 13.95
N ASN A 20 -5.81 24.00 13.58
CA ASN A 20 -6.74 24.61 12.63
C ASN A 20 -6.20 24.44 11.20
N TYR A 21 -6.73 23.48 10.43
CA TYR A 21 -6.47 23.40 8.99
C TYR A 21 -7.35 24.42 8.23
N PRO A 22 -6.83 25.14 7.21
CA PRO A 22 -7.63 26.11 6.48
C PRO A 22 -8.79 25.42 5.74
N LYS A 23 -10.03 25.74 6.12
CA LYS A 23 -11.23 25.28 5.42
C LYS A 23 -11.32 25.96 4.05
N TYR A 24 -11.08 25.22 2.97
CA TYR A 24 -11.39 25.69 1.62
C TYR A 24 -12.92 25.73 1.44
N LYS A 25 -13.46 26.91 1.08
CA LYS A 25 -14.88 27.08 0.78
C LYS A 25 -15.19 26.49 -0.61
N THR A 26 -15.92 25.39 -0.65
CA THR A 26 -16.56 24.94 -1.90
C THR A 26 -17.92 25.64 -2.03
N THR A 27 -18.06 26.55 -2.99
CA THR A 27 -19.36 27.15 -3.32
C THR A 27 -20.17 26.13 -4.13
N ARG A 28 -21.32 25.67 -3.62
CA ARG A 28 -22.29 24.94 -4.44
C ARG A 28 -22.86 25.92 -5.47
N VAL A 29 -22.51 25.74 -6.74
CA VAL A 29 -23.21 26.43 -7.83
C VAL A 29 -24.61 25.80 -7.93
N LYS A 30 -25.59 26.46 -7.32
CA LYS A 30 -27.00 26.23 -7.64
C LYS A 30 -27.30 27.10 -8.86
N ASP A 31 -27.98 26.52 -9.84
CA ASP A 31 -28.55 27.16 -11.04
C ASP A 31 -27.70 27.10 -12.33
N THR A 32 -27.15 25.93 -12.67
CA THR A 32 -26.92 25.59 -14.09
C THR A 32 -27.96 24.57 -14.54
N VAL A 33 -29.04 25.05 -15.14
CA VAL A 33 -29.99 24.23 -15.90
C VAL A 33 -29.32 23.87 -17.22
N PHE A 34 -28.61 22.74 -17.25
CA PHE A 34 -28.20 22.14 -18.52
C PHE A 34 -29.42 21.42 -19.10
N ALA A 35 -30.05 22.03 -20.09
CA ALA A 35 -31.06 21.39 -20.93
C ALA A 35 -30.42 20.16 -21.60
N GLN A 36 -31.04 18.99 -21.46
CA GLN A 36 -30.61 17.80 -22.20
C GLN A 36 -31.11 17.88 -23.64
N PRO A 37 -30.25 17.80 -24.67
CA PRO A 37 -30.73 17.70 -26.04
C PRO A 37 -31.25 16.30 -26.34
N GLU A 38 -32.44 16.24 -26.95
CA GLU A 38 -33.10 15.05 -27.49
C GLU A 38 -32.30 14.37 -28.62
N LYS A 39 -32.51 13.05 -28.76
CA LYS A 39 -31.80 12.09 -29.61
C LYS A 39 -31.70 12.48 -31.10
N THR A 40 -30.51 12.32 -31.67
CA THR A 40 -30.33 11.96 -33.10
C THR A 40 -29.46 10.71 -33.23
N ASN A 41 -30.07 9.65 -33.76
CA ASN A 41 -29.38 8.48 -34.29
C ASN A 41 -28.62 8.91 -35.54
N GLU A 42 -27.34 9.31 -35.42
CA GLU A 42 -26.33 9.38 -36.49
C GLU A 42 -25.04 10.06 -35.98
N ILE A 43 -24.30 9.40 -35.08
CA ILE A 43 -22.83 9.54 -35.02
C ILE A 43 -22.28 8.13 -34.91
N ILE A 44 -22.16 7.51 -36.08
CA ILE A 44 -21.41 6.28 -36.30
C ILE A 44 -19.92 6.60 -36.10
N ILE A 45 -19.25 5.82 -35.25
CA ILE A 45 -17.78 5.74 -35.04
C ILE A 45 -17.15 6.91 -34.28
N ALA A 46 -17.25 6.87 -32.96
CA ALA A 46 -16.17 7.34 -32.08
C ALA A 46 -16.18 6.53 -30.77
N GLU A 47 -16.27 5.19 -30.88
CA GLU A 47 -15.52 4.35 -29.96
C GLU A 47 -14.05 4.56 -30.32
N THR A 48 -13.53 5.72 -29.93
CA THR A 48 -12.11 6.01 -29.98
C THR A 48 -11.52 5.06 -28.96
N GLN A 49 -11.10 3.92 -29.47
CA GLN A 49 -10.12 3.02 -28.89
C GLN A 49 -9.09 3.91 -28.18
N LEU A 50 -9.24 4.03 -26.86
CA LEU A 50 -8.23 4.62 -26.00
C LEU A 50 -7.04 3.70 -26.23
N ALA A 51 -6.09 4.12 -27.06
CA ALA A 51 -4.90 3.35 -27.31
C ALA A 51 -4.23 3.19 -25.95
N GLU A 52 -4.39 2.01 -25.33
CA GLU A 52 -3.59 1.64 -24.17
C GLU A 52 -2.15 1.84 -24.62
N GLU A 53 -1.39 2.66 -23.89
CA GLU A 53 0.05 2.69 -24.08
C GLU A 53 0.56 1.24 -24.09
N PRO A 54 1.51 0.89 -24.98
CA PRO A 54 2.01 -0.46 -25.03
C PRO A 54 2.48 -0.84 -23.62
N LYS A 55 1.77 -1.78 -22.98
CA LYS A 55 2.13 -2.30 -21.65
C LYS A 55 3.60 -2.73 -21.73
N SER A 56 4.42 -2.18 -20.85
CA SER A 56 5.84 -2.51 -20.84
C SER A 56 6.02 -4.02 -20.66
N GLU A 57 7.13 -4.58 -21.15
CA GLU A 57 7.42 -6.01 -20.95
C GLU A 57 7.35 -6.37 -19.46
N PHE A 58 7.84 -5.49 -18.59
CA PHE A 58 7.72 -5.59 -17.14
C PHE A 58 6.26 -5.71 -16.68
N ASP A 59 5.37 -4.82 -17.12
CA ASP A 59 3.95 -4.82 -16.71
C ASP A 59 3.23 -6.10 -17.15
N GLU A 60 3.55 -6.61 -18.34
CA GLU A 60 2.97 -7.84 -18.84
C GLU A 60 3.45 -9.06 -18.04
N LEU A 61 4.73 -9.11 -17.67
CA LEU A 61 5.28 -10.18 -16.82
C LEU A 61 4.68 -10.12 -15.41
N ILE A 62 4.55 -8.94 -14.82
CA ILE A 62 3.85 -8.74 -13.54
C ILE A 62 2.40 -9.23 -13.63
N ARG A 63 1.69 -8.89 -14.71
CA ARG A 63 0.29 -9.31 -14.92
C ARG A 63 0.18 -10.82 -14.97
N LYS A 64 1.02 -11.49 -15.78
CA LYS A 64 1.08 -12.94 -15.90
C LYS A 64 1.45 -13.62 -14.57
N GLY A 65 2.41 -13.08 -13.83
CA GLY A 65 2.81 -13.59 -12.52
C GLY A 65 1.66 -13.55 -11.51
N LYS A 66 0.89 -12.46 -11.48
CA LYS A 66 -0.30 -12.33 -10.62
C LYS A 66 -1.43 -13.27 -11.04
N GLU A 67 -1.62 -13.48 -12.34
CA GLU A 67 -2.60 -14.42 -12.86
C GLU A 67 -2.27 -15.84 -12.43
N ALA A 68 -1.03 -16.29 -12.64
CA ALA A 68 -0.54 -17.58 -12.17
C ALA A 68 -0.63 -17.75 -10.64
N PHE A 69 -0.35 -16.69 -9.86
CA PHE A 69 -0.52 -16.71 -8.41
C PHE A 69 -1.98 -16.96 -8.00
N LYS A 70 -2.92 -16.29 -8.66
CA LYS A 70 -4.37 -16.47 -8.41
C LYS A 70 -4.85 -17.87 -8.79
N GLU A 71 -4.25 -18.46 -9.81
CA GLU A 71 -4.49 -19.85 -10.22
C GLU A 71 -3.88 -20.88 -9.26
N GLY A 72 -3.02 -20.45 -8.33
CA GLY A 72 -2.27 -21.33 -7.43
C GLY A 72 -1.05 -21.98 -8.07
N ASP A 73 -0.72 -21.63 -9.32
CA ASP A 73 0.52 -22.07 -9.97
C ASP A 73 1.69 -21.18 -9.52
N TYR A 74 2.11 -21.40 -8.27
CA TYR A 74 3.14 -20.60 -7.64
C TYR A 74 4.51 -20.74 -8.34
N LYS A 75 4.82 -21.90 -8.92
CA LYS A 75 6.08 -22.09 -9.67
C LYS A 75 6.12 -21.20 -10.91
N LYS A 76 5.02 -21.18 -11.67
CA LYS A 76 4.90 -20.32 -12.86
C LYS A 76 4.86 -18.84 -12.47
N SER A 77 4.20 -18.51 -11.37
CA SER A 77 4.19 -17.15 -10.81
C SER A 77 5.60 -16.65 -10.46
N VAL A 78 6.39 -17.46 -9.75
CA VAL A 78 7.82 -17.17 -9.46
C VAL A 78 8.62 -16.97 -10.73
N SER A 79 8.40 -17.80 -11.76
CA SER A 79 9.09 -17.65 -13.05
C SER A 79 8.80 -16.28 -13.67
N TYR A 80 7.53 -15.90 -13.77
CA TYR A 80 7.15 -14.60 -14.35
C TYR A 80 7.66 -13.41 -13.54
N PHE A 81 7.63 -13.47 -12.20
CA PHE A 81 8.19 -12.40 -11.38
C PHE A 81 9.72 -12.34 -11.44
N THR A 82 10.39 -13.47 -11.66
CA THR A 82 11.84 -13.50 -11.90
C THR A 82 12.18 -12.87 -13.26
N ASP A 83 11.41 -13.17 -14.29
CA ASP A 83 11.56 -12.53 -15.60
C ASP A 83 11.27 -11.02 -15.50
N ALA A 84 10.22 -10.63 -14.76
CA ALA A 84 9.91 -9.22 -14.50
C ALA A 84 11.07 -8.51 -13.81
N PHE A 85 11.68 -9.15 -12.80
CA PHE A 85 12.87 -8.63 -12.14
C PHE A 85 14.05 -8.45 -13.11
N ASN A 86 14.27 -9.39 -14.03
CA ASN A 86 15.38 -9.32 -14.99
C ASN A 86 15.24 -8.18 -16.01
N VAL A 87 14.01 -7.77 -16.34
CA VAL A 87 13.73 -6.64 -17.25
C VAL A 87 13.42 -5.33 -16.52
N SER A 88 13.49 -5.33 -15.19
CA SER A 88 13.15 -4.17 -14.36
C SER A 88 14.20 -3.06 -14.43
N THR A 89 13.79 -1.86 -14.03
CA THR A 89 14.68 -0.73 -13.74
C THR A 89 14.79 -0.57 -12.23
N LYS A 90 15.74 0.26 -11.77
CA LYS A 90 15.89 0.59 -10.35
C LYS A 90 14.64 1.16 -9.69
N ASP A 91 13.74 1.76 -10.46
CA ASP A 91 12.53 2.36 -9.91
C ASP A 91 11.40 1.35 -9.66
N ASN A 92 11.44 0.16 -10.29
CA ASN A 92 10.38 -0.83 -10.20
C ASN A 92 10.86 -2.25 -9.84
N GLU A 93 12.17 -2.50 -9.70
CA GLU A 93 12.71 -3.81 -9.32
C GLU A 93 12.14 -4.31 -7.98
N TRP A 94 11.94 -3.41 -7.00
CA TRP A 94 11.32 -3.70 -5.72
C TRP A 94 9.93 -4.34 -5.86
N TYR A 95 9.17 -3.98 -6.90
CA TYR A 95 7.81 -4.48 -7.08
C TYR A 95 7.79 -5.94 -7.55
N ALA A 96 8.74 -6.31 -8.41
CA ALA A 96 8.93 -7.70 -8.81
C ALA A 96 9.38 -8.55 -7.62
N LEU A 97 10.29 -8.03 -6.79
CA LEU A 97 10.74 -8.69 -5.55
C LEU A 97 9.58 -8.86 -4.56
N GLU A 98 8.75 -7.84 -4.33
CA GLU A 98 7.60 -7.91 -3.41
C GLU A 98 6.62 -9.00 -3.86
N CYS A 99 6.31 -9.04 -5.16
CA CYS A 99 5.42 -10.05 -5.73
C CYS A 99 6.02 -11.47 -5.63
N ARG A 100 7.32 -11.63 -5.89
CA ARG A 100 7.99 -12.93 -5.80
C ARG A 100 8.13 -13.41 -4.36
N GLY A 101 8.52 -12.53 -3.44
CA GLY A 101 8.58 -12.79 -2.00
C GLY A 101 7.23 -13.27 -1.46
N ASN A 102 6.13 -12.59 -1.83
CA ASN A 102 4.77 -13.03 -1.48
C ASN A 102 4.40 -14.41 -2.05
N THR A 103 4.91 -14.73 -3.23
CA THR A 103 4.73 -16.05 -3.82
C THR A 103 5.50 -17.12 -3.05
N TYR A 104 6.73 -16.83 -2.63
CA TYR A 104 7.50 -17.73 -1.76
C TYR A 104 6.86 -17.91 -0.38
N VAL A 105 6.27 -16.86 0.21
CA VAL A 105 5.44 -16.97 1.44
C VAL A 105 4.29 -17.95 1.23
N ALA A 106 3.56 -17.84 0.12
CA ALA A 106 2.47 -18.77 -0.21
C ALA A 106 2.96 -20.21 -0.44
N MET A 107 4.21 -20.37 -0.87
CA MET A 107 4.88 -21.67 -1.01
C MET A 107 5.51 -22.18 0.28
N THR A 108 5.46 -21.43 1.39
CA THR A 108 6.18 -21.70 2.65
C THR A 108 7.71 -21.77 2.49
N ASP A 109 8.26 -21.15 1.45
CA ASP A 109 9.71 -21.06 1.19
C ASP A 109 10.27 -19.83 1.90
N VAL A 110 10.46 -19.97 3.22
CA VAL A 110 10.81 -18.87 4.14
C VAL A 110 12.13 -18.20 3.76
N ASP A 111 13.16 -19.00 3.44
CA ASP A 111 14.50 -18.49 3.13
C ASP A 111 14.49 -17.58 1.90
N LYS A 112 13.81 -18.02 0.82
CA LYS A 112 13.72 -17.21 -0.40
C LYS A 112 12.84 -15.99 -0.23
N ALA A 113 11.75 -16.10 0.53
CA ALA A 113 10.92 -14.95 0.86
C ALA A 113 11.72 -13.90 1.65
N SER A 114 12.46 -14.33 2.68
CA SER A 114 13.30 -13.45 3.51
C SER A 114 14.39 -12.76 2.68
N ALA A 115 15.01 -13.48 1.74
CA ALA A 115 16.00 -12.92 0.82
C ALA A 115 15.41 -11.83 -0.10
N ASP A 116 14.23 -12.05 -0.67
CA ASP A 116 13.57 -11.07 -1.53
C ASP A 116 13.18 -9.81 -0.74
N PHE A 117 12.61 -9.94 0.47
CA PHE A 117 12.27 -8.78 1.31
C PHE A 117 13.52 -8.05 1.82
N THR A 118 14.60 -8.76 2.12
CA THR A 118 15.89 -8.15 2.49
C THR A 118 16.41 -7.27 1.38
N ARG A 119 16.34 -7.74 0.13
CA ARG A 119 16.79 -6.96 -1.02
C ARG A 119 15.98 -5.66 -1.21
N ILE A 120 14.67 -5.69 -0.98
CA ILE A 120 13.82 -4.49 -0.99
C ILE A 120 14.26 -3.48 0.08
N ILE A 121 14.62 -3.96 1.28
CA ILE A 121 15.02 -3.11 2.41
C ILE A 121 16.41 -2.48 2.17
N GLU A 122 17.32 -3.21 1.52
CA GLU A 122 18.66 -2.73 1.19
C GLU A 122 18.66 -1.67 0.07
N GLU A 123 17.60 -1.59 -0.74
CA GLU A 123 17.44 -0.60 -1.81
C GLU A 123 17.04 0.78 -1.24
N ASN A 124 18.03 1.66 -1.07
CA ASN A 124 17.94 2.80 -0.16
C ASN A 124 17.68 4.19 -0.80
N SER A 125 17.01 4.31 -1.97
CA SER A 125 16.86 5.69 -2.53
C SER A 125 15.58 6.12 -3.23
N THR A 126 14.58 5.28 -3.52
CA THR A 126 13.34 5.77 -4.18
C THR A 126 12.03 5.10 -3.75
N ILE A 127 12.10 4.06 -2.92
CA ILE A 127 10.91 3.27 -2.55
C ILE A 127 10.02 4.04 -1.58
N HIS A 128 8.71 4.06 -1.86
CA HIS A 128 7.73 4.65 -0.94
C HIS A 128 7.74 3.93 0.41
N LYS A 129 7.72 4.69 1.52
CA LYS A 129 7.79 4.15 2.90
C LYS A 129 6.78 3.03 3.18
N GLY A 130 5.61 3.06 2.54
CA GLY A 130 4.62 2.00 2.63
C GLY A 130 5.19 0.63 2.23
N HIS A 131 5.87 0.54 1.09
CA HIS A 131 6.46 -0.72 0.60
C HIS A 131 7.66 -1.15 1.45
N LEU A 132 8.50 -0.21 1.89
CA LEU A 132 9.57 -0.52 2.84
C LEU A 132 9.03 -1.08 4.15
N GLY A 133 7.99 -0.47 4.72
CA GLY A 133 7.39 -0.97 5.96
C GLY A 133 6.65 -2.29 5.79
N TYR A 134 6.11 -2.56 4.60
CA TYR A 134 5.59 -3.88 4.26
C TYR A 134 6.71 -4.91 4.22
N ALA A 135 7.82 -4.63 3.53
CA ALA A 135 8.97 -5.54 3.47
C ALA A 135 9.56 -5.83 4.85
N HIS A 136 9.74 -4.80 5.69
CA HIS A 136 10.14 -4.98 7.09
C HIS A 136 9.15 -5.87 7.86
N LEU A 137 7.84 -5.61 7.75
CA LEU A 137 6.83 -6.43 8.43
C LEU A 137 6.89 -7.89 7.97
N MET A 138 7.01 -8.13 6.67
CA MET A 138 7.08 -9.47 6.11
C MET A 138 8.34 -10.20 6.57
N ARG A 139 9.50 -9.56 6.53
CA ARG A 139 10.76 -10.15 7.00
C ARG A 139 10.72 -10.48 8.50
N ALA A 140 10.19 -9.58 9.34
CA ALA A 140 10.01 -9.84 10.77
C ALA A 140 9.07 -11.04 11.04
N CYS A 141 7.95 -11.12 10.32
CA CYS A 141 7.01 -12.25 10.44
C CYS A 141 7.61 -13.58 9.94
N LEU A 142 8.53 -13.53 8.98
CA LEU A 142 9.27 -14.70 8.51
C LEU A 142 10.32 -15.15 9.53
N ALA A 143 11.00 -14.21 10.19
CA ALA A 143 11.94 -14.50 11.27
C ALA A 143 11.28 -15.25 12.44
N LEU A 144 9.99 -15.01 12.72
CA LEU A 144 9.22 -15.77 13.72
C LEU A 144 8.99 -17.25 13.35
N GLN A 145 9.18 -17.62 12.08
CA GLN A 145 8.94 -18.99 11.58
C GLN A 145 10.21 -19.84 11.55
N THR A 146 11.38 -19.22 11.74
CA THR A 146 12.68 -19.92 11.75
C THR A 146 13.20 -20.08 13.18
N THR A 147 14.04 -21.10 13.38
CA THR A 147 14.79 -21.31 14.63
C THR A 147 16.19 -20.71 14.59
N ASP A 148 16.59 -20.15 13.45
CA ASP A 148 17.91 -19.56 13.27
C ASP A 148 17.99 -18.17 13.90
N LYS A 149 18.97 -18.01 14.79
CA LYS A 149 19.18 -16.78 15.57
C LYS A 149 19.70 -15.61 14.74
N GLU A 150 20.27 -15.86 13.56
CA GLU A 150 20.74 -14.79 12.67
C GLU A 150 19.58 -14.01 12.05
N ASP A 151 18.49 -14.68 11.67
CA ASP A 151 17.28 -14.01 11.16
C ASP A 151 16.51 -13.30 12.29
N ASP A 152 16.58 -13.84 13.51
CA ASP A 152 16.01 -13.22 14.70
C ASP A 152 16.70 -11.89 15.08
N LEU A 153 17.96 -11.72 14.66
CA LEU A 153 18.78 -10.55 14.99
C LEU A 153 18.15 -9.24 14.51
N TYR A 154 17.51 -9.24 13.34
CA TYR A 154 16.93 -8.04 12.73
C TYR A 154 15.43 -7.90 12.98
N ARG A 155 14.79 -8.93 13.55
CA ARG A 155 13.33 -9.02 13.72
C ARG A 155 12.74 -7.83 14.47
N CYS A 156 13.35 -7.45 15.59
CA CYS A 156 12.83 -6.35 16.41
C CYS A 156 13.02 -4.98 15.75
N ASP A 157 14.14 -4.77 15.06
CA ASP A 157 14.36 -3.54 14.28
C ASP A 157 13.36 -3.45 13.12
N ASP A 158 13.06 -4.57 12.47
CA ASP A 158 12.06 -4.64 11.41
C ASP A 158 10.65 -4.33 11.92
N PHE A 159 10.22 -4.89 13.04
CA PHE A 159 8.91 -4.54 13.63
C PHE A 159 8.83 -3.05 13.99
N LYS A 160 9.90 -2.49 14.56
CA LYS A 160 10.00 -1.06 14.84
C LYS A 160 9.86 -0.23 13.56
N LYS A 161 10.53 -0.61 12.48
CA LYS A 161 10.43 0.05 11.17
C LYS A 161 9.05 -0.10 10.54
N ALA A 162 8.44 -1.27 10.63
CA ALA A 162 7.07 -1.51 10.17
C ALA A 162 6.07 -0.60 10.90
N ARG A 163 6.24 -0.37 12.22
CA ARG A 163 5.45 0.61 12.97
C ARG A 163 5.73 2.04 12.55
N GLU A 164 7.00 2.42 12.41
CA GLU A 164 7.43 3.76 11.95
C GLU A 164 6.81 4.12 10.60
N TYR A 165 6.76 3.17 9.67
CA TYR A 165 6.17 3.34 8.34
C TYR A 165 4.65 3.08 8.29
N GLY A 166 4.03 2.75 9.42
CA GLY A 166 2.59 2.63 9.56
C GLY A 166 1.98 1.32 9.04
N ASN A 167 2.79 0.30 8.77
CA ASN A 167 2.36 -1.03 8.35
C ASN A 167 2.06 -1.97 9.52
N LEU A 168 2.53 -1.64 10.74
CA LEU A 168 2.18 -2.32 11.98
C LEU A 168 1.56 -1.33 12.97
N LYS A 169 0.37 -1.63 13.50
CA LYS A 169 -0.38 -0.76 14.43
C LYS A 169 -1.11 -1.60 15.47
N GLY A 170 -1.48 -0.96 16.58
CA GLY A 170 -2.23 -1.63 17.64
C GLY A 170 -1.32 -2.42 18.58
N ASP A 171 -1.88 -3.49 19.15
CA ASP A 171 -1.27 -4.31 20.20
C ASP A 171 0.13 -4.81 19.83
N LYS A 172 0.96 -5.04 20.84
CA LYS A 172 2.34 -5.51 20.72
C LYS A 172 2.47 -7.03 20.75
N ALA A 173 1.38 -7.78 20.58
CA ALA A 173 1.40 -9.23 20.73
C ALA A 173 2.43 -9.95 19.81
N ILE A 174 2.66 -9.44 18.60
CA ILE A 174 3.59 -10.04 17.63
C ILE A 174 5.05 -9.61 17.84
N ASP A 175 5.30 -8.53 18.57
CA ASP A 175 6.60 -7.93 18.85
C ASP A 175 6.80 -7.66 20.35
N ALA A 176 6.19 -8.48 21.20
CA ALA A 176 6.09 -8.25 22.64
C ALA A 176 7.45 -8.37 23.36
N ASP A 177 8.39 -9.10 22.76
CA ASP A 177 9.74 -9.32 23.25
C ASP A 177 10.77 -8.38 22.61
N CYS A 178 10.32 -7.41 21.83
CA CYS A 178 11.13 -6.40 21.14
C CYS A 178 11.18 -5.04 21.87
N ASP A 179 10.79 -5.02 23.14
CA ASP A 179 10.73 -3.82 24.00
C ASP A 179 12.07 -3.41 24.64
#